data_AF-A0A969CA19-F1
#
_entry.id   AF-A0A969CA19-F1
#
_cell.length_a   1.000
_cell.length_b   1.000
_cell.length_c   1.000
_cell.angle_alpha   90.00
_cell.angle_beta   90.00
_cell.angle_gamma   90.00
#
_symmetry.space_group_name_H-M   'P 1'
#
loop_
_entity.id
_entity.type
_entity.pdbx_description
1 polymer ?
#
loop_
_entity_poly.entity_id
_entity_poly.type
_entity_poly.pdbx_seq_one_letter_code
_entity_poly.pdbx_strand_id
1 'polypeptide(L)'
;MTVALQRFSFQDYLNHDGTDDRYELVEGELIPIAPGTGQHGGVMKFLERGFDREIERLELPWTAHRGDSESTVRTDYRAKRAEYNVLGIEEYLIVDPLAAKVTVCLLVDDLYEATEFVGEARIESRRFPELKLTAAAIFALI
;
A
#
# COMPACT_ATOMS: atom_id res chain seq x y z
N MET A 1 -4.16 -33.85 5.03
CA MET A 1 -3.31 -33.97 3.84
C MET A 1 -2.41 -32.76 3.81
N THR A 2 -1.10 -32.95 3.93
CA THR A 2 -0.11 -31.85 3.96
C THR A 2 0.32 -31.61 2.52
N VAL A 3 -0.15 -30.53 1.90
CA VAL A 3 0.30 -30.14 0.56
C VAL A 3 1.72 -29.57 0.73
N ALA A 4 2.68 -30.12 0.00
CA ALA A 4 4.04 -29.59 -0.04
C ALA A 4 4.00 -28.18 -0.67
N LEU A 5 4.58 -27.18 0.00
CA LEU A 5 4.78 -25.85 -0.54
C LEU A 5 5.80 -25.92 -1.69
N GLN A 6 5.31 -25.93 -2.92
CA GLN A 6 6.16 -25.78 -4.10
C GLN A 6 6.70 -24.35 -4.13
N ARG A 7 8.02 -24.19 -4.00
CA ARG A 7 8.68 -22.90 -4.17
C ARG A 7 8.96 -22.64 -5.65
N PHE A 8 8.53 -21.50 -6.16
CA PHE A 8 8.76 -21.01 -7.51
C PHE A 8 10.03 -20.16 -7.57
N SER A 9 10.87 -20.37 -8.59
CA SER A 9 11.86 -19.37 -8.97
C SER A 9 11.20 -18.24 -9.77
N PHE A 10 11.90 -17.11 -9.92
CA PHE A 10 11.43 -16.02 -10.78
C PHE A 10 11.22 -16.48 -12.24
N GLN A 11 12.10 -17.35 -12.74
CA GLN A 11 11.95 -17.92 -14.07
C GLN A 11 10.72 -18.82 -14.18
N ASP A 12 10.43 -19.61 -13.14
CA ASP A 12 9.22 -20.45 -13.11
C ASP A 12 7.96 -19.59 -13.07
N TYR A 13 7.99 -18.48 -12.31
CA TYR A 13 6.89 -17.51 -12.24
C TYR A 13 6.62 -16.84 -13.59
N LEU A 14 7.66 -16.40 -14.32
CA LEU A 14 7.48 -15.81 -15.66
C LEU A 14 6.88 -16.78 -16.68
N ASN A 15 7.01 -18.09 -16.44
CA ASN A 15 6.42 -19.14 -17.28
C ASN A 15 5.14 -19.74 -16.66
N HIS A 16 4.66 -19.18 -15.54
CA HIS A 16 3.50 -19.68 -14.82
C HIS A 16 2.20 -19.19 -15.45
N ASP A 17 1.66 -20.05 -16.30
CA ASP A 17 0.29 -20.10 -16.86
C ASP A 17 -0.26 -18.88 -17.62
N GLY A 18 -1.32 -19.16 -18.41
CA GLY A 18 -2.10 -18.20 -19.19
C GLY A 18 -3.55 -18.18 -18.74
N THR A 19 -3.78 -18.37 -17.44
CA THR A 19 -5.08 -18.17 -16.80
C THR A 19 -5.32 -16.69 -16.53
N ASP A 20 -6.58 -16.31 -16.32
CA ASP A 20 -6.98 -14.92 -16.00
C ASP A 20 -6.77 -14.59 -14.50
N ASP A 21 -6.25 -15.56 -13.73
CA ASP A 21 -5.94 -15.39 -12.31
C ASP A 21 -4.56 -14.73 -12.14
N ARG A 22 -4.49 -13.65 -11.36
CA ARG A 22 -3.24 -12.92 -11.12
C ARG A 22 -2.58 -13.39 -9.83
N TYR A 23 -1.24 -13.50 -9.83
CA TYR A 23 -0.44 -13.92 -8.68
C TYR A 23 0.75 -12.98 -8.45
N GLU A 24 1.09 -12.69 -7.20
CA GLU A 24 2.37 -12.07 -6.80
C GLU A 24 3.34 -13.18 -6.36
N LEU A 25 4.59 -13.14 -6.82
CA LEU A 25 5.67 -14.00 -6.30
C LEU A 25 6.29 -13.36 -5.05
N VAL A 26 6.10 -13.97 -3.88
CA VAL A 26 6.61 -13.47 -2.60
C VAL A 26 7.46 -14.56 -1.94
N GLU A 27 8.76 -14.32 -1.78
CA GLU A 27 9.72 -15.28 -1.17
C GLU A 27 9.70 -16.69 -1.79
N GLY A 28 9.36 -16.79 -3.08
CA GLY A 28 9.23 -18.05 -3.80
C GLY A 28 7.86 -18.72 -3.68
N GLU A 29 6.86 -18.06 -3.11
CA GLU A 29 5.47 -18.53 -3.06
C GLU A 29 4.58 -17.70 -3.99
N LEU A 30 3.64 -18.35 -4.69
CA LEU A 30 2.62 -17.66 -5.47
C LEU A 30 1.45 -17.28 -4.58
N ILE A 31 1.25 -15.98 -4.41
CA ILE A 31 0.15 -15.42 -3.62
C ILE A 31 -0.94 -14.97 -4.61
N PRO A 32 -2.16 -15.54 -4.56
CA PRO A 32 -3.23 -15.11 -5.44
C PRO A 32 -3.65 -13.67 -5.15
N ILE A 33 -3.84 -12.90 -6.21
CA ILE A 33 -4.34 -11.54 -6.17
C ILE A 33 -5.84 -11.59 -6.43
N ALA A 34 -6.64 -11.20 -5.45
CA ALA A 34 -8.09 -11.08 -5.65
C ALA A 34 -8.38 -9.90 -6.60
N PRO A 35 -9.34 -10.01 -7.53
CA PRO A 35 -9.75 -8.89 -8.35
C PRO A 35 -10.17 -7.72 -7.45
N GLY A 36 -9.55 -6.55 -7.64
CA GLY A 36 -9.83 -5.36 -6.85
C GLY A 36 -11.32 -5.00 -6.92
N THR A 37 -11.96 -4.79 -5.78
CA THR A 37 -13.33 -4.27 -5.74
C THR A 37 -13.33 -2.80 -6.19
N GLY A 38 -14.42 -2.32 -6.80
CA GLY A 38 -14.52 -0.91 -7.25
C GLY A 38 -14.27 0.13 -6.14
N GLN A 39 -14.43 -0.26 -4.87
CA GLN A 39 -14.11 0.54 -3.68
C GLN A 39 -12.63 0.95 -3.61
N HIS A 40 -11.72 0.07 -4.03
CA HIS A 40 -10.28 0.33 -4.09
C HIS A 40 -9.97 1.54 -4.97
N GLY A 41 -10.62 1.61 -6.15
CA GLY A 41 -10.45 2.72 -7.08
C GLY A 41 -10.92 4.06 -6.51
N GLY A 42 -11.99 4.04 -5.68
CA GLY A 42 -12.53 5.21 -5.00
C GLY A 42 -11.60 5.77 -3.93
N VAL A 43 -11.06 4.91 -3.07
CA VAL A 43 -10.06 5.27 -2.05
C VAL A 43 -8.81 5.86 -2.69
N MET A 44 -8.25 5.18 -3.71
CA MET A 44 -7.09 5.68 -4.44
C MET A 44 -7.32 7.07 -5.03
N LYS A 45 -8.49 7.28 -5.68
CA LYS A 45 -8.83 8.58 -6.26
C LYS A 45 -8.96 9.67 -5.20
N PHE A 46 -9.50 9.33 -4.04
CA PHE A 46 -9.65 10.26 -2.94
C PHE A 46 -8.29 10.70 -2.38
N LEU A 47 -7.38 9.73 -2.16
CA LEU A 47 -6.02 9.99 -1.69
C LEU A 47 -5.21 10.80 -2.70
N GLU A 48 -5.22 10.41 -3.98
CA GLU A 48 -4.56 11.11 -5.08
C GLU A 48 -4.98 12.58 -5.14
N ARG A 49 -6.29 12.86 -5.10
CA ARG A 49 -6.80 14.23 -5.02
C ARG A 49 -6.42 14.97 -3.73
N GLY A 50 -6.19 14.26 -2.63
CA GLY A 50 -5.70 14.84 -1.39
C GLY A 50 -4.26 15.33 -1.57
N PHE A 51 -3.41 14.48 -2.15
CA PHE A 51 -2.01 14.78 -2.40
C PHE A 51 -1.81 15.84 -3.48
N ASP A 52 -2.53 15.78 -4.60
CA ASP A 52 -2.44 16.81 -5.65
C ASP A 52 -2.76 18.20 -5.11
N ARG A 53 -3.78 18.33 -4.25
CA ARG A 53 -4.10 19.62 -3.62
C ARG A 53 -2.96 20.15 -2.76
N GLU A 54 -2.29 19.29 -2.00
CA GLU A 54 -1.15 19.71 -1.17
C GLU A 54 0.08 20.00 -2.01
N ILE A 55 0.33 19.24 -3.09
CA ILE A 55 1.39 19.51 -4.07
C ILE A 55 1.19 20.88 -4.71
N GLU A 56 -0.01 21.18 -5.18
CA GLU A 56 -0.38 22.48 -5.76
C GLU A 56 -0.25 23.60 -4.74
N ARG A 57 -0.79 23.42 -3.53
CA ARG A 57 -0.73 24.43 -2.45
C ARG A 57 0.70 24.78 -2.05
N LEU A 58 1.60 23.80 -2.07
CA LEU A 58 3.01 23.95 -1.70
C LEU A 58 3.91 24.29 -2.89
N GLU A 59 3.35 24.45 -4.10
CA GLU A 59 4.09 24.71 -5.34
C GLU A 59 5.22 23.71 -5.60
N LEU A 60 4.99 22.43 -5.28
CA LEU A 60 6.00 21.39 -5.43
C LEU A 60 6.06 20.90 -6.89
N PRO A 61 7.25 20.58 -7.43
CA PRO A 61 7.41 20.06 -8.79
C PRO A 61 7.14 18.54 -8.85
N TRP A 62 6.11 18.08 -8.14
CA TRP A 62 5.75 16.66 -8.01
C TRP A 62 4.43 16.37 -8.72
N THR A 63 4.14 15.09 -8.92
CA THR A 63 2.84 14.62 -9.42
C THR A 63 2.47 13.37 -8.64
N ALA A 64 1.25 13.33 -8.10
CA ALA A 64 0.76 12.11 -7.48
C ALA A 64 0.46 11.09 -8.58
N HIS A 65 0.96 9.87 -8.40
CA HIS A 65 0.66 8.77 -9.31
C HIS A 65 -0.02 7.65 -8.53
N ARG A 66 -1.17 7.22 -9.02
CA ARG A 66 -1.75 5.94 -8.62
C ARG A 66 -0.87 4.80 -9.14
N GLY A 67 -0.39 3.97 -8.23
CA GLY A 67 0.18 2.67 -8.57
C GLY A 67 -0.88 1.57 -8.43
N ASP A 68 -1.09 0.79 -9.48
CA ASP A 68 -1.91 -0.42 -9.41
C ASP A 68 -1.06 -1.57 -8.83
N SER A 69 -0.77 -1.49 -7.54
CA SER A 69 -0.14 -2.58 -6.82
C SER A 69 -1.21 -3.31 -6.04
N GLU A 70 -1.71 -4.39 -6.62
CA GLU A 70 -2.70 -5.23 -5.96
C GLU A 70 -1.99 -6.23 -5.05
N SER A 71 -2.03 -5.95 -3.75
CA SER A 71 -1.44 -6.81 -2.73
C SER A 71 -2.42 -7.26 -1.69
N THR A 72 -2.01 -8.29 -0.95
CA THR A 72 -2.68 -8.70 0.28
C THR A 72 -2.17 -7.90 1.47
N VAL A 73 -3.01 -7.73 2.50
CA VAL A 73 -2.65 -7.13 3.79
C VAL A 73 -1.33 -7.72 4.34
N ARG A 74 -1.13 -9.04 4.23
CA ARG A 74 0.10 -9.71 4.68
C ARG A 74 1.34 -9.21 3.91
N THR A 75 1.22 -9.04 2.60
CA THR A 75 2.29 -8.55 1.74
C THR A 75 2.67 -7.11 2.10
N ASP A 76 1.67 -6.24 2.32
CA ASP A 76 1.90 -4.82 2.65
C ASP A 76 2.57 -4.62 4.02
N TYR A 77 2.12 -5.34 5.06
CA TYR A 77 2.67 -5.18 6.41
C TYR A 77 4.05 -5.83 6.62
N ARG A 78 4.46 -6.78 5.77
CA ARG A 78 5.74 -7.51 5.93
C ARG A 78 6.68 -7.37 4.74
N ALA A 79 6.34 -7.95 3.61
CA ALA A 79 7.26 -8.06 2.46
C ALA A 79 7.56 -6.68 1.88
N LYS A 80 6.53 -5.92 1.50
CA LYS A 80 6.70 -4.57 0.91
C LYS A 80 7.32 -3.59 1.89
N ARG A 81 6.96 -3.64 3.18
CA ARG A 81 7.60 -2.80 4.19
C ARG A 81 9.11 -3.06 4.27
N ALA A 82 9.55 -4.31 4.22
CA ALA A 82 10.99 -4.62 4.20
C ALA A 82 11.66 -4.17 2.89
N GLU A 83 11.03 -4.40 1.74
CA GLU A 83 11.53 -3.97 0.43
C GLU A 83 11.65 -2.45 0.34
N TYR A 84 10.61 -1.71 0.71
CA TYR A 84 10.58 -0.25 0.68
C TYR A 84 11.57 0.38 1.67
N ASN A 85 11.84 -0.31 2.79
CA ASN A 85 12.89 0.08 3.73
C ASN A 85 14.26 0.03 3.05
N VAL A 86 14.56 -1.08 2.35
CA VAL A 86 15.80 -1.25 1.59
C VAL A 86 15.90 -0.26 0.42
N LEU A 87 14.78 0.07 -0.23
CA LEU A 87 14.72 1.05 -1.32
C LEU A 87 14.78 2.51 -0.83
N GLY A 88 14.74 2.75 0.48
CA GLY A 88 14.85 4.10 1.04
C GLY A 88 13.59 4.96 0.82
N ILE A 89 12.40 4.36 0.75
CA ILE A 89 11.15 5.12 0.60
C ILE A 89 10.85 5.84 1.93
N GLU A 90 10.90 7.17 1.95
CA GLU A 90 10.84 7.92 3.21
C GLU A 90 9.53 7.79 3.98
N GLU A 91 8.40 7.64 3.28
CA GLU A 91 7.06 7.60 3.87
C GLU A 91 6.19 6.59 3.12
N TYR A 92 5.63 5.62 3.84
CA TYR A 92 4.78 4.56 3.29
C TYR A 92 3.49 4.44 4.10
N LEU A 93 2.34 4.59 3.42
CA LEU A 93 1.01 4.51 4.04
C LEU A 93 0.36 3.18 3.69
N ILE A 94 -0.09 2.44 4.71
CA ILE A 94 -0.85 1.21 4.58
C ILE A 94 -2.29 1.49 5.00
N VAL A 95 -3.23 1.33 4.07
CA VAL A 95 -4.67 1.46 4.33
C VAL A 95 -5.26 0.06 4.52
N ASP A 96 -5.72 -0.24 5.72
CA ASP A 96 -6.33 -1.52 6.08
C ASP A 96 -7.85 -1.35 6.27
N PRO A 97 -8.66 -1.66 5.23
CA PRO A 97 -10.12 -1.52 5.31
C PRO A 97 -10.77 -2.55 6.23
N LEU A 98 -10.15 -3.71 6.47
CA LEU A 98 -10.69 -4.73 7.36
C LEU A 98 -10.58 -4.30 8.83
N ALA A 99 -9.46 -3.65 9.17
CA ALA A 99 -9.23 -3.09 10.50
C ALA A 99 -9.73 -1.64 10.66
N ALA A 100 -10.25 -1.01 9.59
CA ALA A 100 -10.59 0.41 9.53
C ALA A 100 -9.46 1.30 10.08
N LYS A 101 -8.23 1.00 9.64
CA LYS A 101 -6.98 1.59 10.17
C LYS A 101 -6.07 2.06 9.05
N VAL A 102 -5.39 3.18 9.28
CA VAL A 102 -4.28 3.62 8.43
C VAL A 102 -2.98 3.58 9.24
N THR A 103 -1.94 2.97 8.69
CA THR A 103 -0.60 2.95 9.28
C THR A 103 0.33 3.81 8.44
N VAL A 104 0.95 4.82 9.05
CA VAL A 104 2.01 5.61 8.43
C VAL A 104 3.36 5.07 8.89
N CYS A 105 4.19 4.65 7.96
CA CYS A 105 5.56 4.21 8.20
C CYS A 105 6.53 5.30 7.76
N LEU A 106 7.31 5.85 8.68
CA LEU A 106 8.35 6.85 8.40
C LEU A 106 9.72 6.21 8.52
N LEU A 107 10.55 6.38 7.48
CA LEU A 107 11.92 5.86 7.48
C LEU A 107 12.80 6.75 8.37
N VAL A 108 13.32 6.17 9.46
CA VAL A 108 14.21 6.83 10.43
C VAL A 108 15.40 5.91 10.65
N ASP A 109 16.62 6.41 10.38
CA ASP A 109 17.87 5.65 10.55
C ASP A 109 17.81 4.23 9.95
N ASP A 110 17.40 4.14 8.67
CA ASP A 110 17.25 2.90 7.89
C ASP A 110 16.22 1.89 8.43
N LEU A 111 15.33 2.32 9.32
CA LEU A 111 14.21 1.51 9.81
C LEU A 111 12.90 2.29 9.82
N TYR A 112 11.82 1.65 9.37
CA TYR A 112 10.49 2.24 9.50
C TYR A 112 9.99 2.27 10.94
N GLU A 113 9.67 3.46 11.43
CA GLU A 113 8.79 3.69 12.57
C GLU A 113 7.33 3.76 12.09
N ALA A 114 6.43 3.02 12.73
CA ALA A 114 5.03 2.92 12.31
C ALA A 114 4.09 3.57 13.34
N THR A 115 3.19 4.42 12.86
CA THR A 115 2.14 5.05 13.65
C THR A 115 0.77 4.71 13.07
N GLU A 116 -0.14 4.29 13.94
CA GLU A 116 -1.47 3.85 13.56
C GLU A 116 -2.53 4.93 13.84
N PHE A 117 -3.46 5.10 12.89
CA PHE A 117 -4.53 6.08 12.92
C PHE A 117 -5.88 5.39 12.69
N VAL A 118 -6.86 5.69 13.54
CA VAL A 118 -8.22 5.12 13.49
C VAL A 118 -9.28 6.19 13.72
N GLY A 119 -10.47 6.00 13.17
CA GLY A 119 -11.59 6.94 13.33
C GLY A 119 -11.25 8.37 12.88
N GLU A 120 -11.58 9.36 13.70
CA GLU A 120 -11.35 10.78 13.42
C GLU A 120 -9.90 11.24 13.67
N ALA A 121 -8.97 10.32 13.99
CA ALA A 121 -7.57 10.67 14.11
C ALA A 121 -7.05 11.21 12.77
N ARG A 122 -6.45 12.40 12.82
CA ARG A 122 -5.81 13.02 11.65
C ARG A 122 -4.53 12.27 11.33
N ILE A 123 -4.40 11.83 10.09
CA ILE A 123 -3.19 11.20 9.57
C ILE A 123 -2.11 12.27 9.46
N GLU A 124 -0.96 11.99 10.08
CA GLU A 124 0.19 12.89 10.07
C GLU A 124 1.14 12.46 8.97
N SER A 125 1.20 13.23 7.89
CA SER A 125 2.22 13.05 6.84
C SER A 125 3.39 14.00 7.07
N ARG A 126 4.61 13.47 6.99
CA ARG A 126 5.82 14.29 7.05
C ARG A 126 5.96 15.17 5.82
N ARG A 127 5.53 14.67 4.65
CA ARG A 127 5.60 15.40 3.38
C ARG A 127 4.50 16.44 3.22
N PHE A 128 3.32 16.18 3.80
CA PHE A 128 2.19 17.11 3.80
C PHE A 128 1.68 17.37 5.24
N PRO A 129 2.37 18.20 6.06
CA PRO A 129 2.02 18.41 7.46
C PRO A 129 0.64 19.03 7.72
N GLU A 130 0.08 19.71 6.71
CA GLU A 130 -1.25 20.32 6.77
C GLU A 130 -2.34 19.45 6.13
N LEU A 131 -2.01 18.23 5.71
CA LEU A 131 -2.97 17.31 5.12
C LEU A 131 -4.15 17.08 6.07
N LYS A 132 -5.34 17.54 5.66
CA LYS A 132 -6.59 17.37 6.41
C LYS A 132 -7.26 16.07 6.02
N LEU A 133 -6.67 14.96 6.45
CA LEU A 133 -7.14 13.61 6.15
C LEU A 133 -7.28 12.80 7.44
N THR A 134 -8.43 12.15 7.64
CA THR A 134 -8.68 11.22 8.76
C THR A 134 -8.86 9.80 8.25
N ALA A 135 -8.62 8.82 9.11
CA ALA A 135 -8.88 7.41 8.77
C ALA A 135 -10.36 7.19 8.42
N ALA A 136 -11.29 7.76 9.19
CA ALA A 136 -12.73 7.70 8.94
C ALA A 136 -13.11 8.24 7.55
N ALA A 137 -12.49 9.34 7.11
CA ALA A 137 -12.78 9.92 5.79
C ALA A 137 -12.38 8.97 4.64
N ILE A 138 -11.32 8.17 4.81
CA ILE A 138 -10.89 7.17 3.83
C ILE A 138 -11.91 6.02 3.76
N PHE A 139 -12.35 5.53 4.91
CA PHE A 139 -13.26 4.38 4.99
C PHE A 139 -14.73 4.71 4.72
N ALA A 140 -15.13 5.98 4.76
CA ALA A 140 -16.47 6.42 4.37
C ALA A 140 -16.79 6.16 2.88
N LEU A 141 -15.79 5.76 2.08
CA LEU A 141 -15.88 5.49 0.65
C LEU A 141 -16.03 3.99 0.32
N ILE A 142 -16.03 3.12 1.32
CA ILE A 142 -16.01 1.66 1.19
C ILE A 142 -17.31 1.07 1.72
#